data_AF-A0A9E3VUD7-F1
#
_entry.id   AF-A0A9E3VUD7-F1
#
_cell.length_a   1.000
_cell.length_b   1.000
_cell.length_c   1.000
_cell.angle_alpha   90.00
_cell.angle_beta   90.00
_cell.angle_gamma   90.00
#
_symmetry.space_group_name_H-M   'P 1'
#
loop_
_entity.id
_entity.type
_entity.pdbx_description
1 polymer ?
#
loop_
_entity_poly.entity_id
_entity_poly.type
_entity_poly.pdbx_seq_one_letter_code
_entity_poly.pdbx_strand_id
1 'polypeptide(L)' 'MYPKINEPAFADDVLRGLKSTPKQLSSKYFYDSRGSELFAKIMRMPEYYLTDCELEIFEQS' A
#
# COMPACT_ATOMS: atom_id res chain seq x y z
N MET A 1 -5.74 -10.95 -0.89
CA MET A 1 -6.00 -11.09 0.57
C MET A 1 -5.44 -9.85 1.25
N TYR A 2 -6.26 -9.08 1.96
CA TYR A 2 -5.86 -7.82 2.61
C TYR A 2 -5.05 -8.08 3.90
N PRO A 3 -4.16 -7.18 4.33
CA PRO A 3 -3.51 -7.26 5.63
C PRO A 3 -4.59 -7.30 6.70
N LYS A 4 -4.56 -8.35 7.54
CA LYS A 4 -5.53 -8.48 8.62
C LYS A 4 -5.14 -7.54 9.74
N ILE A 5 -5.79 -6.37 9.77
CA ILE A 5 -5.67 -5.36 10.82
C ILE A 5 -6.08 -5.86 12.23
N ASN A 6 -6.70 -7.03 12.33
CA ASN A 6 -7.02 -7.70 13.62
C ASN A 6 -5.99 -8.77 14.03
N GLU A 7 -4.86 -8.90 13.35
CA GLU A 7 -3.79 -9.79 13.78
C GLU A 7 -2.96 -9.16 14.90
N PRO A 8 -2.48 -9.94 15.88
CA PRO A 8 -1.63 -9.43 16.98
C PRO A 8 -0.44 -8.61 16.48
N ALA A 9 0.10 -8.98 15.31
CA ALA A 9 1.22 -8.28 14.67
C ALA A 9 0.90 -6.83 14.29
N PHE A 10 -0.35 -6.48 13.98
CA PHE A 10 -0.72 -5.10 13.64
C PHE A 10 -0.58 -4.16 14.84
N ALA A 11 -1.19 -4.52 15.98
CA ALA A 11 -1.17 -3.69 17.18
C ALA A 11 0.27 -3.49 17.69
N ASP A 12 1.08 -4.55 17.70
CA ASP A 12 2.47 -4.49 18.14
C ASP A 12 3.34 -3.65 17.20
N ASP A 13 3.18 -3.79 15.88
CA ASP A 13 3.91 -2.98 14.91
C ASP A 13 3.55 -1.50 15.01
N VAL A 14 2.25 -1.18 15.18
CA VAL A 14 1.78 0.20 15.37
C VAL A 14 2.32 0.78 16.67
N LEU A 15 2.22 0.05 17.78
CA LEU A 15 2.72 0.51 19.08
C LEU A 15 4.22 0.80 19.03
N ARG A 16 5.01 -0.10 18.41
CA ARG A 16 6.46 0.06 18.26
C ARG A 16 6.79 1.27 17.38
N GLY A 17 6.11 1.41 16.25
CA GLY A 17 6.33 2.48 15.28
C GLY A 17 5.92 3.87 15.78
N LEU A 18 4.87 3.97 16.59
CA LEU A 18 4.45 5.24 17.21
C LEU A 18 5.34 5.65 18.40
N LYS A 19 6.04 4.69 19.02
CA LYS A 19 7.04 4.94 20.07
C LYS A 19 8.42 5.32 19.54
N SER A 20 8.73 5.06 18.26
CA SER A 20 10.04 5.38 17.68
C SER A 20 10.23 6.88 17.44
N THR A 21 11.49 7.30 17.33
CA THR A 21 11.86 8.66 16.92
C THR A 21 12.90 8.55 15.79
N PRO A 22 12.53 8.89 14.52
CA PRO A 22 11.22 9.38 14.08
C PRO A 22 10.12 8.31 14.15
N LYS A 23 8.85 8.74 14.22
CA LYS A 23 7.68 7.83 14.16
C LYS A 23 7.56 7.23 12.77
N GLN A 24 7.24 5.94 12.69
CA GLN A 24 7.15 5.21 11.42
C GLN A 24 6.04 4.17 11.45
N LEU A 25 5.44 3.88 10.30
CA LEU A 25 4.50 2.78 10.09
C LEU A 25 4.82 2.09 8.76
N SER A 26 4.60 0.77 8.70
CA SER A 26 4.76 0.02 7.45
C SER A 26 3.66 0.40 6.46
N SER A 27 4.04 0.68 5.21
CA SER A 27 3.11 1.00 4.12
C SER A 27 2.15 -0.15 3.79
N LYS A 28 2.44 -1.39 4.22
CA LYS A 28 1.54 -2.54 4.06
C LYS A 28 0.15 -2.27 4.63
N TYR A 29 0.05 -1.44 5.68
CA TYR A 29 -1.22 -1.10 6.34
C TYR A 29 -2.07 -0.10 5.56
N PHE A 30 -1.57 0.47 4.46
CA PHE A 30 -2.40 1.26 3.57
C PHE A 30 -3.38 0.41 2.76
N TYR A 31 -3.13 -0.88 2.58
CA TYR A 31 -3.85 -1.69 1.60
C TYR A 31 -4.98 -2.53 2.23
N ASP A 32 -5.84 -1.93 3.04
CA ASP A 32 -7.14 -2.54 3.37
C ASP A 32 -8.08 -2.46 2.14
N SER A 33 -9.34 -2.91 2.28
CA SER A 33 -10.30 -2.87 1.17
C SER A 33 -10.43 -1.47 0.56
N ARG A 34 -10.52 -0.42 1.39
CA ARG A 34 -10.67 0.96 0.94
C ARG A 34 -9.38 1.51 0.34
N GLY A 35 -8.25 1.22 0.97
CA GLY A 35 -6.96 1.70 0.49
C GLY A 35 -6.52 1.03 -0.80
N SER A 36 -6.88 -0.23 -1.03
CA SER A 36 -6.73 -0.88 -2.33
C SER A 36 -7.61 -0.24 -3.41
N GLU A 37 -8.86 0.11 -3.11
CA GLU A 37 -9.70 0.88 -4.04
C GLU A 37 -9.11 2.25 -4.36
N LEU A 38 -8.53 2.92 -3.36
CA LEU A 38 -7.87 4.20 -3.55
C LEU A 38 -6.63 4.06 -4.45
N PHE A 39 -5.80 3.05 -4.20
CA PHE A 39 -4.64 2.77 -5.04
C PHE A 39 -5.04 2.45 -6.48
N ALA A 40 -6.13 1.70 -6.70
CA ALA A 40 -6.67 1.45 -8.03
C ALA A 40 -7.10 2.72 -8.77
N LYS A 41 -7.54 3.76 -8.04
CA LYS A 41 -7.82 5.08 -8.63
C LYS A 41 -6.54 5.84 -8.94
N ILE A 42 -5.54 5.78 -8.05
CA ILE A 42 -4.22 6.40 -8.25
C ILE A 42 -3.57 5.86 -9.52
N MET A 43 -3.62 4.54 -9.74
CA MET A 43 -3.07 3.89 -10.94
C MET A 43 -3.68 4.36 -12.27
N ARG A 44 -4.84 5.04 -12.25
CA ARG A 44 -5.51 5.58 -13.44
C ARG A 44 -5.26 7.08 -13.64
N MET A 45 -4.49 7.70 -12.75
CA MET A 45 -4.18 9.13 -12.86
C MET A 45 -3.10 9.34 -13.92
N PRO A 46 -3.22 10.36 -14.79
CA PRO A 46 -2.23 10.62 -15.84
C PRO A 46 -0.83 10.95 -15.29
N GLU A 47 -0.74 11.44 -14.04
CA GLU A 47 0.52 11.69 -13.36
C GLU A 47 1.21 10.41 -12.86
N TYR A 48 0.46 9.31 -12.71
CA TYR A 48 0.95 8.02 -12.20
C TYR A 48 1.24 7.05 -13.35
N TYR A 49 2.20 7.43 -14.20
CA TYR A 49 2.54 6.72 -15.44
C TYR A 49 3.08 5.28 -15.25
N LEU A 50 3.44 4.88 -14.03
CA LEU A 50 4.08 3.58 -13.76
C LEU A 50 3.24 2.40 -14.22
N THR A 51 1.93 2.43 -13.96
CA THR A 51 1.03 1.33 -14.32
C THR A 51 0.93 1.15 -15.83
N ASP A 52 0.88 2.25 -16.59
CA ASP A 52 0.83 2.21 -18.04
C ASP A 52 2.14 1.65 -18.63
N CYS A 53 3.29 2.06 -18.09
CA CYS A 53 4.58 1.52 -18.51
C CYS A 53 4.72 0.02 -18.24
N GLU A 54 4.24 -0.47 -17.09
CA GLU A 54 4.24 -1.90 -16.78
C GLU A 54 3.41 -2.69 -17.80
N LEU A 55 2.22 -2.20 -18.15
CA LEU A 55 1.34 -2.82 -19.14
C LEU A 55 1.99 -2.85 -20.53
N GLU A 56 2.61 -1.76 -20.96
CA GLU A 56 3.32 -1.68 -22.24
C GLU A 56 4.41 -2.76 -22.37
N ILE A 57 5.20 -2.98 -21.31
CA ILE A 57 6.25 -4.02 -21.30
C ILE A 57 5.64 -5.42 -21.43
N PHE A 58 4.52 -5.68 -20.75
CA PHE A 58 3.83 -6.97 -20.83
C PHE A 58 3.21 -7.23 -22.22
N GLU A 59 2.72 -6.19 -22.90
CA GLU A 59 2.14 -6.32 -24.25
C GLU A 59 3.21 -6.51 -25.35
N GLN A 60 4.44 -6.07 -25.11
CA GLN A 60 5.57 -6.19 -26.05
C GLN A 60 6.35 -7.52 -25.92
N SER A 61 5.98 -8.39 -24.97
CA SER A 61 6.63 -9.69 -24.69
C SER A 61 5.86 -10.86 -25.27
#